data_AF-A0AAN8EGH2-F1
#
_entry.id   AF-A0AAN8EGH2-F1
#
_cell.length_a   1.000
_cell.length_b   1.000
_cell.length_c   1.000
_cell.angle_alpha   90.00
_cell.angle_beta   90.00
_cell.angle_gamma   90.00
#
_symmetry.space_group_name_H-M   'P 1'
#
loop_
_entity.id
_entity.type
_entity.pdbx_description
1 polymer ?
#
loop_
_entity_poly.entity_id
_entity_poly.type
_entity_poly.pdbx_seq_one_letter_code
_entity_poly.pdbx_strand_id
1 'polypeptide(L)'
;MPKYAKALKEFIEDLPDSKLTGLPTKPNTNIVKDKQTKWGFRLDMQCMTSGEPKRHNLQVQLNNENKWGSATNKIKGMSVTDAVLVPYDDPWDPETIRQALLAKMIKESSTKL
;
A
#
# COMPACT_ATOMS: atom_id res chain seq x y z
N MET A 1 -11.84 -7.99 -11.60
CA MET A 1 -11.15 -7.06 -10.67
C MET A 1 -11.61 -7.37 -9.26
N PRO A 2 -10.72 -7.30 -8.25
CA PRO A 2 -11.09 -7.60 -6.88
C PRO A 2 -12.25 -6.75 -6.39
N LYS A 3 -13.10 -7.30 -5.51
CA LYS A 3 -14.27 -6.57 -4.97
C LYS A 3 -13.89 -5.24 -4.31
N TYR A 4 -12.66 -5.11 -3.83
CA TYR A 4 -12.11 -3.92 -3.20
C TYR A 4 -11.36 -2.98 -4.16
N ALA A 5 -11.18 -3.33 -5.44
CA ALA A 5 -10.30 -2.62 -6.37
C ALA A 5 -10.70 -1.15 -6.57
N LYS A 6 -12.00 -0.85 -6.68
CA LYS A 6 -12.48 0.53 -6.80
C LYS A 6 -12.11 1.36 -5.56
N ALA A 7 -12.37 0.81 -4.38
CA ALA A 7 -12.07 1.51 -3.13
C ALA A 7 -10.57 1.60 -2.84
N LEU A 8 -9.77 0.62 -3.30
CA LEU A 8 -8.31 0.68 -3.23
C LEU A 8 -7.78 1.81 -4.11
N LYS A 9 -8.31 1.94 -5.33
CA LYS A 9 -7.97 3.04 -6.22
C LYS A 9 -8.29 4.39 -5.58
N GLU A 10 -9.52 4.55 -5.08
CA GLU A 10 -9.94 5.78 -4.38
C GLU A 10 -9.03 6.07 -3.17
N PHE A 11 -8.71 5.05 -2.36
CA PHE A 11 -7.78 5.20 -1.23
C PHE A 11 -6.40 5.69 -1.66
N ILE A 12 -5.85 5.18 -2.77
CA ILE A 12 -4.53 5.61 -3.29
C ILE A 12 -4.60 7.03 -3.84
N GLU A 13 -5.66 7.38 -4.57
CA GLU A 13 -5.87 8.72 -5.12
C GLU A 13 -6.03 9.78 -4.02
N ASP A 14 -6.66 9.41 -2.89
CA ASP A 14 -6.87 10.30 -1.74
C ASP A 14 -5.67 10.36 -0.76
N LEU A 15 -4.55 9.69 -1.06
CA LEU A 15 -3.35 9.76 -0.22
C LEU A 15 -2.81 11.20 -0.20
N PRO A 16 -2.73 11.85 0.98
CA PRO A 16 -2.25 13.22 1.06
C PRO A 16 -0.75 13.29 0.77
N ASP A 17 -0.33 14.31 0.02
CA ASP A 17 1.06 14.52 -0.39
C ASP A 17 2.04 14.48 0.80
N SER A 18 1.65 15.08 1.93
CA SER A 18 2.45 15.12 3.16
C SER A 18 2.77 13.75 3.75
N LYS A 19 2.05 12.69 3.36
CA LYS A 19 2.30 11.30 3.75
C LYS A 19 3.15 10.54 2.74
N LEU A 20 3.34 11.08 1.55
CA LEU A 20 4.18 10.52 0.49
C LEU A 20 5.55 11.20 0.39
N THR A 21 5.74 12.31 1.12
CA THR A 21 7.03 12.97 1.33
C THR A 21 7.66 12.55 2.66
N GLY A 22 8.99 12.44 2.70
CA GLY A 22 9.71 12.16 3.96
C GLY A 22 9.40 10.76 4.52
N LEU A 23 9.43 9.75 3.65
CA LEU A 23 9.07 8.38 3.99
C LEU A 23 9.93 7.85 5.17
N PRO A 24 9.34 7.06 6.08
CA PRO A 24 10.07 6.51 7.20
C PRO A 24 11.05 5.43 6.72
N THR A 25 12.18 5.28 7.42
CA THR A 25 13.17 4.22 7.13
C THR A 25 12.98 2.97 7.98
N LYS A 26 12.21 3.06 9.06
CA LYS A 26 11.93 1.93 9.96
C LYS A 26 11.01 0.92 9.24
N PRO A 27 11.35 -0.37 9.24
CA PRO A 27 10.50 -1.40 8.63
C PRO A 27 9.16 -1.53 9.36
N ASN A 28 8.16 -2.04 8.65
CA ASN A 28 6.78 -2.23 9.12
C ASN A 28 6.17 -0.96 9.73
N THR A 29 6.49 0.21 9.16
CA THR A 29 5.93 1.48 9.63
C THR A 29 4.65 1.80 8.89
N ASN A 30 3.56 1.96 9.65
CA ASN A 30 2.31 2.43 9.11
C ASN A 30 2.36 3.94 8.82
N ILE A 31 2.17 4.31 7.55
CA ILE A 31 2.21 5.71 7.09
C ILE A 31 0.81 6.31 7.12
N VAL A 32 -0.15 5.59 6.54
CA VAL A 32 -1.56 5.98 6.47
C VAL A 32 -2.42 4.79 6.87
N LYS A 33 -3.48 5.06 7.61
CA LYS A 33 -4.51 4.09 7.97
C LYS A 33 -5.86 4.69 7.64
N ASP A 34 -6.55 4.09 6.70
CA ASP A 34 -7.94 4.42 6.42
C ASP A 34 -8.84 3.79 7.50
N LYS A 35 -9.57 4.68 8.18
CA LYS A 35 -10.54 4.33 9.20
C LYS A 35 -11.99 4.49 8.71
N GLN A 36 -12.17 5.02 7.51
CA GLN A 36 -13.46 5.46 6.97
C GLN A 36 -14.03 4.46 5.96
N THR A 37 -13.21 3.85 5.09
CA THR A 37 -13.74 2.84 4.18
C THR A 37 -14.01 1.53 4.91
N LYS A 38 -15.04 0.82 4.45
CA LYS A 38 -15.38 -0.54 4.94
C LYS A 38 -14.27 -1.58 4.73
N TRP A 39 -13.30 -1.29 3.87
CA TRP A 39 -12.19 -2.18 3.54
C TRP A 39 -11.03 -2.03 4.52
N GLY A 40 -10.86 -0.83 5.09
CA GLY A 40 -9.78 -0.51 6.02
C GLY A 40 -8.43 -0.68 5.36
N PHE A 41 -8.09 0.16 4.39
CA PHE A 41 -6.76 0.10 3.78
C PHE A 41 -5.71 0.75 4.67
N ARG A 42 -4.45 0.38 4.45
CA ARG A 42 -3.33 1.04 5.07
C ARG A 42 -2.15 1.10 4.11
N LEU A 43 -1.44 2.22 4.10
CA LEU A 43 -0.16 2.35 3.42
C LEU A 43 0.94 2.07 4.45
N ASP A 44 1.79 1.10 4.14
CA ASP A 44 2.92 0.73 5.00
C ASP A 44 4.23 0.83 4.25
N MET A 45 5.26 1.22 4.99
CA MET A 45 6.65 1.02 4.63
C MET A 45 7.10 -0.33 5.18
N GLN A 46 7.23 -1.33 4.31
CA GLN A 46 7.58 -2.70 4.70
C GLN A 46 9.04 -2.80 5.13
N CYS A 47 9.97 -2.32 4.30
CA CYS A 47 11.41 -2.37 4.55
C CYS A 47 12.18 -1.46 3.61
N MET A 48 13.43 -1.15 3.99
CA MET A 48 14.42 -0.61 3.05
C MET A 48 15.03 -1.78 2.27
N THR A 49 15.29 -1.58 0.98
CA THR A 49 16.12 -2.53 0.21
C THR A 49 17.57 -2.49 0.69
N SER A 50 18.25 -3.64 0.66
CA SER A 50 19.66 -3.75 1.06
C SER A 50 20.66 -3.34 -0.04
N GLY A 51 20.23 -3.23 -1.29
CA GLY A 51 21.06 -2.79 -2.41
C GLY A 51 21.18 -1.28 -2.53
N GLU A 52 22.22 -0.84 -3.24
CA GLU A 52 22.44 0.57 -3.61
C GLU A 52 21.93 0.84 -5.05
N PRO A 53 21.17 1.93 -5.30
CA PRO A 53 20.69 2.88 -4.30
C PRO A 53 19.59 2.26 -3.43
N LYS A 54 19.55 2.66 -2.16
CA LYS A 54 18.50 2.24 -1.21
C LYS A 54 17.13 2.72 -1.67
N ARG A 55 16.11 1.88 -1.45
CA ARG A 55 14.71 2.18 -1.80
C ARG A 55 13.78 1.84 -0.65
N HIS A 56 12.73 2.64 -0.48
CA HIS A 56 11.59 2.38 0.37
C HIS A 56 10.65 1.40 -0.32
N ASN A 57 10.33 0.28 0.33
CA ASN A 57 9.31 -0.67 -0.15
C ASN A 57 7.94 -0.27 0.41
N LEU A 58 7.19 0.50 -0.38
CA LEU A 58 5.83 0.90 -0.06
C LEU A 58 4.82 -0.12 -0.58
N GLN A 59 3.85 -0.47 0.27
CA GLN A 59 2.75 -1.36 -0.08
C GLN A 59 1.46 -0.91 0.58
N VAL A 60 0.33 -1.07 -0.13
CA VAL A 60 -1.00 -0.97 0.48
C VAL A 60 -1.42 -2.35 0.94
N GLN A 61 -1.90 -2.42 2.18
CA GLN A 61 -2.37 -3.67 2.82
C GLN A 61 -3.78 -3.50 3.35
N LEU A 62 -4.47 -4.62 3.56
CA LEU A 62 -5.75 -4.64 4.28
C LEU A 62 -5.50 -4.64 5.80
N ASN A 63 -6.14 -3.71 6.50
CA ASN A 63 -6.10 -3.61 7.95
C ASN A 63 -6.90 -4.74 8.63
N ASN A 64 -6.50 -5.08 9.85
CA ASN A 64 -7.11 -6.16 10.65
C ASN A 64 -8.47 -5.79 11.24
N GLU A 65 -8.82 -4.49 11.26
CA GLU A 65 -10.06 -3.93 11.84
C GLU A 65 -11.21 -3.83 10.83
N ASN A 66 -11.11 -4.47 9.66
CA ASN A 66 -12.19 -4.46 8.69
C ASN A 66 -13.47 -5.07 9.28
N LYS A 67 -14.61 -4.39 9.10
CA LYS A 67 -15.91 -4.78 9.67
C LYS A 67 -16.61 -5.91 8.89
N TRP A 68 -15.88 -6.65 8.07
CA TRP A 68 -16.44 -7.79 7.36
C TRP A 68 -16.53 -9.02 8.27
N GLY A 69 -17.57 -9.82 8.07
CA GLY A 69 -17.69 -11.15 8.65
C GLY A 69 -16.58 -12.10 8.19
N SER A 70 -16.59 -13.34 8.71
CA SER A 70 -15.53 -14.37 8.67
C SER A 70 -14.73 -14.56 7.36
N ALA A 71 -15.24 -14.15 6.19
CA ALA A 71 -14.57 -14.27 4.90
C ALA A 71 -13.36 -13.34 4.70
N THR A 72 -13.30 -12.15 5.32
CA THR A 72 -12.10 -11.28 5.21
C THR A 72 -10.96 -11.68 6.12
N ASN A 73 -11.20 -12.48 7.17
CA ASN A 73 -10.12 -12.98 8.05
C ASN A 73 -9.02 -13.68 7.27
N LYS A 74 -9.35 -14.32 6.14
CA LYS A 74 -8.39 -15.02 5.27
C LYS A 74 -7.47 -14.09 4.47
N ILE A 75 -7.86 -12.83 4.30
CA ILE A 75 -7.12 -11.84 3.49
C ILE A 75 -6.62 -10.65 4.32
N LYS A 76 -6.74 -10.73 5.65
CA LYS A 76 -6.22 -9.72 6.58
C LYS A 76 -4.70 -9.66 6.50
N GLY A 77 -4.14 -8.45 6.51
CA GLY A 77 -2.71 -8.23 6.41
C GLY A 77 -2.10 -8.58 5.04
N MET A 78 -2.90 -9.02 4.07
CA MET A 78 -2.41 -9.22 2.71
C MET A 78 -2.13 -7.88 2.05
N SER A 79 -0.99 -7.81 1.36
CA SER A 79 -0.71 -6.74 0.43
C SER A 79 -1.68 -6.83 -0.75
N VAL A 80 -2.27 -5.68 -1.08
CA VAL A 80 -3.17 -5.51 -2.23
C VAL A 80 -2.51 -4.72 -3.36
N THR A 81 -1.27 -4.27 -3.13
CA THR A 81 -0.33 -3.83 -4.16
C THR A 81 0.95 -4.66 -4.07
N ASP A 82 1.60 -4.86 -5.20
CA ASP A 82 3.01 -5.27 -5.22
C ASP A 82 3.90 -4.16 -4.62
N ALA A 83 5.16 -4.52 -4.33
CA ALA A 83 6.17 -3.58 -3.85
C ALA A 83 6.37 -2.40 -4.81
N VAL A 84 6.17 -1.18 -4.31
CA VAL A 84 6.62 0.07 -4.95
C VAL A 84 7.92 0.49 -4.31
N LEU A 85 9.00 0.54 -5.09
CA LEU A 85 10.33 0.83 -4.62
C LEU A 85 10.68 2.30 -4.88
N VAL A 86 10.43 3.16 -3.90
CA VAL A 86 10.71 4.60 -4.00
C VAL A 86 12.17 4.85 -3.62
N PRO A 87 13.00 5.51 -4.46
CA PRO A 87 14.39 5.80 -4.11
C PRO A 87 14.51 6.60 -2.81
N TYR A 88 15.58 6.36 -2.04
CA TYR A 88 15.84 7.08 -0.79
C TYR A 88 16.47 8.45 -1.04
N ASP A 89 17.54 8.52 -1.84
CA ASP A 89 18.33 9.74 -2.04
C ASP A 89 17.70 10.72 -3.04
N ASP A 90 16.89 10.21 -3.97
CA ASP A 90 16.15 11.01 -4.95
C ASP A 90 14.66 10.59 -4.93
N PRO A 91 13.95 10.93 -3.85
CA PRO A 91 12.59 10.46 -3.64
C PRO A 91 11.67 11.04 -4.70
N TRP A 92 10.80 10.19 -5.23
CA TRP A 92 9.76 10.59 -6.16
C TRP A 92 8.82 11.64 -5.55
N ASP A 93 8.22 12.45 -6.41
CA ASP A 93 7.11 13.29 -6.01
C ASP A 93 5.87 12.43 -5.64
N PRO A 94 4.95 12.98 -4.82
CA PRO A 94 3.75 12.26 -4.38
C PRO A 94 2.89 11.69 -5.51
N GLU A 95 2.78 12.39 -6.64
CA GLU A 95 1.95 11.95 -7.75
C GLU A 95 2.56 10.73 -8.44
N THR A 96 3.87 10.75 -8.66
CA THR A 96 4.61 9.58 -9.17
C THR A 96 4.44 8.35 -8.26
N ILE A 97 4.44 8.54 -6.94
CA ILE A 97 4.19 7.44 -5.98
C ILE A 97 2.77 6.91 -6.10
N ARG A 98 1.75 7.77 -6.19
CA ARG A 98 0.34 7.35 -6.41
C ARG A 98 0.19 6.55 -7.69
N GLN A 99 0.72 7.06 -8.80
CA GLN A 99 0.65 6.36 -10.09
C GLN A 99 1.34 5.00 -10.04
N ALA A 100 2.49 4.90 -9.38
CA ALA A 100 3.18 3.63 -9.20
C ALA A 100 2.36 2.64 -8.36
N LEU A 101 1.73 3.08 -7.27
CA LEU A 101 0.84 2.24 -6.45
C LEU A 101 -0.38 1.76 -7.24
N LEU A 102 -1.00 2.63 -8.03
CA LEU A 102 -2.12 2.27 -8.91
C LEU A 102 -1.71 1.23 -9.96
N ALA A 103 -0.53 1.39 -10.57
CA ALA A 103 0.01 0.45 -11.54
C ALA A 103 0.33 -0.93 -10.92
N LYS A 104 0.63 -0.97 -9.62
CA LYS A 104 0.94 -2.18 -8.85
C LYS A 104 -0.25 -2.81 -8.13
N MET A 105 -1.47 -2.32 -8.34
CA MET A 105 -2.67 -2.96 -7.79
C MET A 105 -2.78 -4.41 -8.25
N ILE A 106 -2.82 -5.34 -7.30
CA ILE A 106 -2.93 -6.77 -7.59
C ILE A 106 -4.32 -7.03 -8.18
N LYS A 107 -4.37 -7.48 -9.43
CA LYS A 107 -5.60 -7.98 -10.04
C LYS A 107 -5.85 -9.38 -9.47
N GLU A 108 -7.11 -9.69 -9.13
CA GLU A 108 -7.58 -10.93 -8.47
C GLU A 108 -7.40 -12.21 -9.33
N SER A 109 -6.45 -12.23 -10.25
CA SER A 109 -6.20 -13.30 -11.21
C SER A 109 -4.69 -13.49 -11.32
N SER A 110 -4.11 -14.30 -10.42
CA SER A 110 -2.89 -15.13 -10.61
C SER A 110 -2.20 -15.54 -9.29
N THR A 111 -2.96 -15.86 -8.24
CA THR A 111 -2.40 -16.65 -7.14
C THR A 111 -3.29 -17.87 -6.95
N LYS A 112 -3.06 -18.87 -7.81
CA LYS A 112 -3.38 -20.25 -7.45
C LYS A 112 -2.41 -20.60 -6.32
N LEU A 113 -2.94 -20.72 -5.10
CA LEU A 113 -2.32 -21.52 -4.04
C LEU A 113 -2.23 -22.98 -4.51
#